data_AF-A0A533XP32-F1
#
_entry.id   AF-A0A533XP32-F1
#
_cell.length_a   1.000
_cell.length_b   1.000
_cell.length_c   1.000
_cell.angle_alpha   90.00
_cell.angle_beta   90.00
_cell.angle_gamma   90.00
#
_symmetry.space_group_name_H-M   'P 1'
#
loop_
_entity.id
_entity.type
_entity.pdbx_description
1 polymer ?
#
loop_
_entity_poly.entity_id
_entity_poly.type
_entity_poly.pdbx_seq_one_letter_code
_entity_poly.pdbx_strand_id
1 'polypeptide(L)'
;MSIQWFPGHMNAARKEAAKTMEVIDVIVELLDARIPNASSNPLIQELRLARQRPSLKVLNKADLADPAVTRAWLDLYNQQPGVSAVALSCSHAADAAKVPQLCQPLAPHRHSSAKPLRMLIMGIPNVGKSTLMNRLLKRRVARVGDEPA
;
A
#
# COMPACT_ATOMS: atom_id res chain seq x y z
N MET A 1 -23.95 6.46 20.52
CA MET A 1 -23.90 5.18 19.76
C MET A 1 -23.42 5.50 18.35
N SER A 2 -22.24 5.02 17.95
CA SER A 2 -21.73 5.21 16.60
C SER A 2 -22.36 4.17 15.67
N ILE A 3 -23.13 4.61 14.68
CA ILE A 3 -23.70 3.74 13.65
C ILE A 3 -22.55 3.14 12.84
N GLN A 4 -22.46 1.81 12.83
CA GLN A 4 -21.41 1.07 12.15
C GLN A 4 -21.85 0.76 10.73
N TRP A 5 -21.48 1.63 9.77
CA TRP A 5 -21.87 1.59 8.35
C TRP A 5 -21.25 0.46 7.53
N PHE A 6 -20.49 -0.43 8.15
CA PHE A 6 -19.72 -1.47 7.47
C PHE A 6 -20.39 -2.84 7.66
N PRO A 7 -20.70 -3.57 6.57
CA PRO A 7 -21.08 -4.98 6.62
C PRO A 7 -20.10 -5.80 7.48
N GLY A 8 -20.55 -6.92 8.06
CA GLY A 8 -19.75 -7.74 8.99
C GLY A 8 -18.34 -8.07 8.50
N HIS A 9 -18.18 -8.36 7.20
CA HIS A 9 -16.88 -8.65 6.58
C HIS A 9 -15.91 -7.47 6.58
N MET A 10 -16.40 -6.24 6.45
CA MET A 10 -15.56 -5.04 6.50
C MET A 10 -15.08 -4.74 7.92
N ASN A 11 -15.90 -5.02 8.94
CA ASN A 11 -15.45 -4.93 10.34
C ASN A 11 -14.40 -5.97 10.70
N ALA A 12 -14.54 -7.20 10.17
CA ALA A 12 -13.52 -8.24 10.32
C ALA A 12 -12.20 -7.80 9.67
N ALA A 13 -12.25 -7.30 8.42
CA ALA A 13 -11.07 -6.80 7.72
C ALA A 13 -10.40 -5.63 8.45
N ARG A 14 -11.18 -4.70 9.01
CA ARG A 14 -10.65 -3.60 9.84
C ARG A 14 -9.94 -4.12 11.09
N LYS A 15 -10.55 -5.06 11.82
CA LYS A 15 -9.95 -5.65 13.03
C LYS A 15 -8.65 -6.39 12.70
N GLU A 16 -8.64 -7.16 11.63
CA GLU A 16 -7.45 -7.90 11.19
C GLU A 16 -6.32 -6.95 10.74
N ALA A 17 -6.66 -5.90 9.99
CA ALA A 17 -5.71 -4.86 9.63
C ALA A 17 -5.13 -4.17 10.87
N ALA A 18 -5.95 -3.82 11.85
CA ALA A 18 -5.52 -3.18 13.09
C ALA A 18 -4.57 -4.08 13.90
N LYS A 19 -4.88 -5.38 14.02
CA LYS A 19 -4.03 -6.38 14.68
C LYS A 19 -2.69 -6.55 13.95
N THR A 20 -2.73 -6.64 12.63
CA THR A 20 -1.53 -6.77 11.80
C THR A 20 -0.64 -5.52 11.92
N MET A 21 -1.23 -4.33 12.05
CA MET A 21 -0.53 -3.05 12.22
C MET A 21 0.41 -3.01 13.43
N GLU A 22 0.15 -3.83 14.45
CA GLU A 22 0.95 -3.90 15.67
C GLU A 22 2.35 -4.48 15.41
N VAL A 23 2.44 -5.40 14.45
CA VAL A 23 3.66 -6.18 14.21
C VAL A 23 4.39 -5.80 12.92
N ILE A 24 3.83 -4.91 12.10
CA ILE A 24 4.46 -4.41 10.87
C ILE A 24 5.22 -3.11 11.10
N ASP A 25 6.16 -2.82 10.21
CA ASP A 25 7.06 -1.69 10.29
C ASP A 25 6.69 -0.59 9.29
N VAL A 26 6.20 -0.96 8.09
CA VAL A 26 5.86 -0.03 7.01
C VAL A 26 4.54 -0.46 6.37
N ILE A 27 3.66 0.51 6.07
CA ILE A 27 2.47 0.28 5.25
C ILE A 27 2.82 0.57 3.80
N VAL A 28 2.45 -0.33 2.90
CA VAL A 28 2.50 -0.11 1.45
C VAL A 28 1.07 0.14 0.99
N GLU A 29 0.70 1.40 0.82
CA GLU A 29 -0.62 1.79 0.32
C GLU A 29 -0.59 1.85 -1.21
N LEU A 30 -1.22 0.87 -1.85
CA LEU A 30 -1.35 0.82 -3.30
C LEU A 30 -2.57 1.64 -3.75
N LEU A 31 -2.31 2.59 -4.65
CA LEU A 31 -3.27 3.48 -5.28
C LEU A 31 -3.28 3.24 -6.79
N ASP A 32 -4.36 3.62 -7.47
CA ASP A 32 -4.40 3.68 -8.93
C ASP A 32 -3.90 5.07 -9.37
N ALA A 33 -2.82 5.13 -10.16
CA ALA A 33 -2.18 6.36 -10.59
C ALA A 33 -3.11 7.30 -11.36
N ARG A 34 -4.17 6.77 -11.99
CA ARG A 34 -5.17 7.55 -12.73
C ARG A 34 -6.11 8.31 -11.80
N ILE A 35 -6.31 7.81 -10.58
CA ILE A 35 -7.21 8.38 -9.57
C ILE A 35 -6.63 8.26 -8.15
N PRO A 36 -5.46 8.87 -7.84
CA PRO A 36 -4.73 8.54 -6.61
C PRO A 36 -5.52 8.84 -5.33
N ASN A 37 -6.18 10.01 -5.26
CA ASN A 37 -6.95 10.38 -4.08
C ASN A 37 -8.24 9.56 -3.94
N ALA A 38 -8.96 9.32 -5.05
CA ALA A 38 -10.22 8.55 -5.00
C ALA A 38 -9.99 7.06 -4.72
N SER A 39 -8.80 6.54 -5.05
CA SER A 39 -8.41 5.16 -4.71
C SER A 39 -7.77 5.02 -3.33
N SER A 40 -7.63 6.12 -2.58
CA SER A 40 -7.15 6.14 -1.19
C SER A 40 -8.28 5.78 -0.22
N ASN A 41 -7.97 5.12 0.89
CA ASN A 41 -8.94 4.83 1.93
C ASN A 41 -8.58 5.55 3.25
N PRO A 42 -9.44 6.46 3.76
CA PRO A 42 -9.20 7.19 5.01
C PRO A 42 -8.87 6.29 6.20
N LEU A 43 -9.44 5.08 6.27
CA LEU A 43 -9.16 4.12 7.33
C LEU A 43 -7.67 3.72 7.38
N ILE A 44 -6.98 3.64 6.24
CA ILE A 44 -5.55 3.32 6.19
C ILE A 44 -4.75 4.42 6.89
N GLN A 45 -5.11 5.68 6.64
CA GLN A 45 -4.51 6.84 7.29
C GLN A 45 -4.77 6.85 8.80
N GLU A 46 -6.00 6.55 9.23
CA GLU A 46 -6.32 6.44 10.66
C GLU A 46 -5.45 5.36 11.35
N LEU A 47 -5.40 4.16 10.78
CA LEU A 47 -4.66 3.04 11.35
C LEU A 47 -3.14 3.30 11.40
N ARG A 48 -2.57 3.91 10.35
CA ARG A 48 -1.13 4.23 10.33
C ARG A 48 -0.77 5.24 11.40
N LEU A 49 -1.59 6.29 11.56
CA LEU A 49 -1.31 7.37 12.51
C LEU A 49 -1.46 6.87 13.95
N ALA A 50 -2.47 6.04 14.22
CA ALA A 50 -2.69 5.42 15.53
C ALA A 50 -1.51 4.54 15.99
N ARG A 51 -0.74 3.97 15.05
CA ARG A 51 0.44 3.13 15.33
C ARG A 51 1.77 3.80 14.93
N GLN A 52 1.74 5.08 14.54
CA GLN A 52 2.91 5.84 14.06
C GLN A 52 3.72 5.11 12.98
N ARG A 53 3.03 4.41 12.07
CA ARG A 53 3.67 3.66 10.98
C ARG A 53 3.91 4.57 9.78
N PRO A 54 5.14 4.60 9.23
CA PRO A 54 5.38 5.25 7.96
C PRO A 54 4.65 4.54 6.83
N SER A 55 4.33 5.29 5.77
CA SER A 55 3.62 4.78 4.59
C SER A 55 4.44 5.00 3.33
N LEU A 56 4.59 3.95 2.54
CA LEU A 56 4.97 4.04 1.13
C LEU A 56 3.68 4.04 0.30
N LYS A 57 3.30 5.18 -0.26
CA LYS A 57 2.23 5.28 -1.26
C LYS A 57 2.78 4.88 -2.63
N VAL A 58 2.21 3.85 -3.23
CA VAL A 58 2.56 3.39 -4.58
C VAL A 58 1.42 3.74 -5.52
N LEU A 59 1.64 4.74 -6.38
CA LEU A 59 0.76 5.06 -7.49
C LEU A 59 1.00 4.02 -8.58
N ASN A 60 0.25 2.92 -8.50
CA ASN A 60 0.36 1.77 -9.39
C ASN A 60 -0.37 2.02 -10.72
N LYS A 61 -0.03 1.26 -11.76
CA LYS A 61 -0.52 1.45 -13.14
C LYS A 61 -0.11 2.81 -13.71
N ALA A 62 1.08 3.29 -13.35
CA ALA A 62 1.61 4.57 -13.82
C ALA A 62 1.74 4.63 -15.35
N ASP A 63 1.86 3.48 -16.02
CA ASP A 63 1.84 3.35 -17.48
C ASP A 63 0.51 3.76 -18.12
N LEU A 64 -0.58 3.80 -17.35
CA LEU A 64 -1.92 4.17 -17.80
C LEU A 64 -2.33 5.59 -17.39
N ALA A 65 -1.46 6.32 -16.70
CA ALA A 65 -1.74 7.64 -16.14
C ALA A 65 -0.92 8.73 -16.84
N ASP A 66 -1.42 9.96 -16.82
CA ASP A 66 -0.66 11.12 -17.30
C ASP A 66 0.59 11.33 -16.42
N PRO A 67 1.81 11.36 -16.99
CA PRO A 67 3.04 11.50 -16.20
C PRO A 67 3.16 12.82 -15.44
N ALA A 68 2.67 13.93 -16.02
CA ALA A 68 2.74 15.25 -15.39
C ALA A 68 1.78 15.35 -14.21
N VAL A 69 0.56 14.83 -14.37
CA VAL A 69 -0.42 14.76 -13.27
C VAL A 69 0.06 13.81 -12.18
N THR A 70 0.60 12.65 -12.56
CA THR A 70 1.19 11.69 -11.62
C THR A 70 2.30 12.35 -10.80
N ARG A 71 3.17 13.15 -11.44
CA ARG A 71 4.23 13.88 -10.73
C ARG A 71 3.67 14.85 -9.69
N ALA A 72 2.65 15.62 -10.03
CA ALA A 72 2.01 16.53 -9.07
C ALA A 72 1.44 15.79 -7.85
N TRP A 73 0.86 14.60 -8.04
CA TRP A 73 0.41 13.75 -6.93
C TRP A 73 1.56 13.23 -6.06
N LEU A 74 2.68 12.82 -6.68
CA LEU A 74 3.87 12.41 -5.92
C LEU A 74 4.40 13.56 -5.06
N ASP A 75 4.49 14.76 -5.62
CA ASP A 75 4.96 15.95 -4.91
C ASP A 75 4.04 16.28 -3.72
N LEU A 76 2.72 16.21 -3.90
CA LEU A 76 1.74 16.40 -2.83
C LEU A 76 1.88 15.35 -1.71
N TYR A 77 2.00 14.06 -2.06
CA TYR A 77 2.10 13.01 -1.06
C TYR A 77 3.43 13.02 -0.32
N ASN A 78 4.53 13.36 -0.98
CA ASN A 78 5.86 13.45 -0.36
C ASN A 78 5.99 14.62 0.64
N GLN A 79 5.09 15.61 0.60
CA GLN A 79 5.02 16.66 1.61
C GLN A 79 4.38 16.18 2.93
N GLN A 80 3.73 15.01 2.93
CA GLN A 80 3.01 14.52 4.11
C GLN A 80 3.97 13.86 5.11
N PRO A 81 3.83 14.13 6.42
CA PRO A 81 4.67 13.52 7.43
C PRO A 81 4.60 11.99 7.45
N GLY A 82 5.77 11.35 7.40
CA GLY A 82 5.92 9.90 7.42
C GLY A 82 5.36 9.21 6.17
N VAL A 83 5.27 9.92 5.05
CA VAL A 83 4.85 9.38 3.76
C VAL A 83 5.98 9.53 2.75
N SER A 84 6.21 8.47 1.99
CA SER A 84 6.99 8.51 0.75
C SER A 84 6.11 8.01 -0.39
N ALA A 85 6.21 8.63 -1.56
CA ALA A 85 5.39 8.29 -2.71
C ALA A 85 6.24 7.95 -3.93
N VAL A 86 5.84 6.90 -4.64
CA VAL A 86 6.47 6.44 -5.87
C VAL A 86 5.40 6.06 -6.91
N ALA A 87 5.68 6.31 -8.18
CA ALA A 87 4.86 5.81 -9.29
C ALA A 87 5.52 4.55 -9.86
N LEU A 88 4.76 3.47 -10.00
CA LEU A 88 5.24 2.17 -10.48
C LEU A 88 4.20 1.53 -11.40
N SER A 89 4.65 0.58 -12.22
CA SER A 89 3.78 -0.35 -12.91
C SER A 89 4.06 -1.77 -12.43
N CYS A 90 3.42 -2.17 -11.32
CA CYS A 90 3.66 -3.46 -10.65
C CYS A 90 3.21 -4.68 -11.45
N SER A 91 2.63 -4.51 -12.64
CA SER A 91 2.51 -5.57 -13.64
C SER A 91 3.89 -6.04 -14.11
N HIS A 92 4.87 -5.14 -14.15
CA HIS A 92 6.28 -5.40 -14.45
C HIS A 92 7.03 -5.88 -13.20
N ALA A 93 7.74 -7.00 -13.33
CA ALA A 93 8.46 -7.61 -12.20
C ALA A 93 9.58 -6.71 -11.65
N ALA A 94 10.25 -5.95 -12.52
CA ALA A 94 11.33 -5.04 -12.13
C ALA A 94 10.82 -3.91 -11.22
N ASP A 95 9.64 -3.37 -11.49
CA ASP A 95 9.02 -2.33 -10.66
C ASP A 95 8.53 -2.88 -9.33
N ALA A 96 7.85 -4.03 -9.35
CA ALA A 96 7.41 -4.70 -8.13
C ALA A 96 8.60 -5.01 -7.19
N ALA A 97 9.75 -5.40 -7.75
CA ALA A 97 10.96 -5.72 -6.98
C ALA A 97 11.58 -4.49 -6.26
N LYS A 98 11.25 -3.26 -6.67
CA LYS A 98 11.74 -2.04 -6.01
C LYS A 98 11.04 -1.77 -4.68
N VAL A 99 9.81 -2.26 -4.48
CA VAL A 99 8.98 -1.94 -3.32
C VAL A 99 9.68 -2.22 -1.97
N PRO A 100 10.29 -3.40 -1.73
CA PRO A 100 11.00 -3.64 -0.46
C PRO A 100 12.17 -2.69 -0.23
N GLN A 101 12.92 -2.35 -1.29
CA GLN A 101 14.05 -1.41 -1.21
C GLN A 101 13.58 0.00 -0.89
N LEU A 102 12.44 0.43 -1.44
CA LEU A 102 11.83 1.73 -1.16
C LEU A 102 11.24 1.82 0.25
N CYS A 103 10.82 0.69 0.83
CA CYS A 103 10.38 0.63 2.22
C CYS A 103 11.54 0.66 3.22
N GLN A 104 12.75 0.21 2.84
CA GLN A 104 13.87 0.09 3.76
C GLN A 104 14.28 1.40 4.45
N PRO A 105 14.37 2.56 3.75
CA PRO A 105 14.65 3.85 4.37
C PRO A 105 13.57 4.32 5.36
N LEU A 106 12.34 3.83 5.23
CA LEU A 106 11.22 4.19 6.13
C LEU A 106 11.32 3.45 7.47
N ALA A 107 11.99 2.30 7.51
CA ALA A 107 12.24 1.54 8.73
C ALA A 107 13.73 1.16 8.83
N PRO A 108 14.62 2.15 9.03
CA PRO A 108 16.07 1.93 8.98
C PRO A 108 16.56 0.99 10.10
N HIS A 109 15.77 0.81 11.17
CA HIS A 109 16.06 -0.09 12.29
C HIS A 109 15.78 -1.59 11.97
N ARG A 110 15.28 -1.91 10.77
CA ARG A 110 14.92 -3.27 10.31
C ARG A 110 15.81 -3.76 9.17
N HIS A 111 17.11 -3.85 9.39
CA HIS A 111 18.11 -4.18 8.37
C HIS A 111 18.87 -5.49 8.63
N SER A 112 18.54 -6.23 9.70
CA SER A 112 19.22 -7.47 10.08
C SER A 112 18.30 -8.68 9.97
N SER A 113 18.90 -9.87 9.82
CA SER A 113 18.16 -11.14 9.82
C SER A 113 17.35 -11.36 11.10
N ALA A 114 17.84 -10.86 12.24
CA ALA A 114 17.14 -10.91 13.52
C ALA A 114 15.95 -9.92 13.61
N LYS A 115 15.94 -8.87 12.79
CA LYS A 115 14.88 -7.85 12.75
C LYS A 115 14.47 -7.59 11.29
N PRO A 116 13.82 -8.57 10.63
CA PRO A 116 13.42 -8.41 9.24
C PRO A 116 12.37 -7.30 9.09
N LEU A 117 12.43 -6.60 7.96
CA LEU A 117 11.45 -5.60 7.56
C LEU A 117 10.09 -6.26 7.31
N ARG A 118 9.06 -5.85 8.07
CA ARG A 118 7.69 -6.33 7.90
C ARG A 118 6.82 -5.26 7.24
N MET A 119 6.21 -5.61 6.11
CA MET A 119 5.39 -4.71 5.31
C MET A 119 3.94 -5.19 5.28
N LEU A 120 2.99 -4.26 5.30
CA LEU A 120 1.57 -4.55 5.06
C LEU A 120 1.10 -3.86 3.78
N ILE A 121 0.67 -4.63 2.78
CA ILE A 121 0.10 -4.09 1.54
C ILE A 121 -1.39 -3.83 1.74
N MET A 122 -1.81 -2.57 1.58
CA MET A 122 -3.20 -2.14 1.70
C MET A 122 -3.65 -1.35 0.46
N GLY A 123 -4.96 -1.23 0.26
CA GLY A 123 -5.56 -0.48 -0.84
C GLY A 123 -6.94 -1.02 -1.22
N ILE A 124 -7.74 -0.21 -1.90
CA ILE A 124 -9.10 -0.60 -2.35
C ILE A 124 -9.05 -1.76 -3.37
N PRO A 125 -10.16 -2.42 -3.71
CA PRO A 125 -10.18 -3.46 -4.75
C PRO A 125 -9.55 -2.99 -6.08
N ASN A 126 -8.99 -3.93 -6.84
CA ASN A 126 -8.49 -3.72 -8.23
C ASN A 126 -7.34 -2.73 -8.46
N VAL A 127 -6.72 -2.18 -7.40
CA VAL A 127 -5.47 -1.37 -7.50
C VAL A 127 -4.21 -2.21 -7.79
N GLY A 128 -4.31 -3.55 -7.80
CA GLY A 128 -3.19 -4.45 -8.14
C GLY A 128 -2.44 -5.07 -6.96
N LYS A 129 -3.06 -5.15 -5.76
CA LYS A 129 -2.46 -5.77 -4.56
C LYS A 129 -2.00 -7.21 -4.78
N SER A 130 -2.88 -8.06 -5.32
CA SER A 130 -2.58 -9.48 -5.60
C SER A 130 -1.47 -9.63 -6.65
N THR A 131 -1.45 -8.76 -7.66
CA THR A 131 -0.39 -8.72 -8.67
C THR A 131 0.96 -8.40 -8.03
N LEU A 132 1.03 -7.35 -7.22
CA LEU A 132 2.26 -7.00 -6.49
C LEU A 132 2.71 -8.16 -5.58
N MET A 133 1.81 -8.74 -4.80
CA MET A 133 2.12 -9.85 -3.90
C MET A 133 2.68 -11.06 -4.66
N ASN A 134 2.04 -11.47 -5.76
CA ASN A 134 2.49 -12.59 -6.57
C ASN A 134 3.85 -12.33 -7.22
N ARG A 135 4.12 -11.09 -7.65
CA ARG A 135 5.42 -10.70 -8.20
C ARG A 135 6.53 -10.74 -7.16
N LEU A 136 6.27 -10.22 -5.96
CA LEU A 136 7.22 -10.25 -4.84
C LEU A 136 7.53 -11.68 -4.39
N LEU A 137 6.51 -12.54 -4.34
CA LEU A 137 6.66 -13.94 -3.93
C LEU A 137 7.15 -14.87 -5.04
N LYS A 138 7.27 -14.36 -6.29
CA LYS A 138 7.62 -15.14 -7.49
C LYS A 138 6.76 -16.40 -7.70
N ARG A 139 5.54 -16.42 -7.15
CA ARG A 139 4.57 -17.52 -7.26
C ARG A 139 3.14 -16.97 -7.16
N ARG A 140 2.16 -17.70 -7.73
CA ARG A 140 0.73 -17.34 -7.67
C ARG A 140 0.12 -17.80 -6.34
N VAL A 141 0.12 -16.92 -5.34
CA VAL A 141 -0.53 -17.16 -4.03
C VAL A 141 -1.93 -16.55 -3.99
N ALA A 142 -2.09 -15.34 -4.53
CA ALA A 142 -3.36 -14.63 -4.57
C ALA A 142 -4.02 -14.80 -5.94
N ARG A 143 -5.35 -15.00 -5.96
CA ARG A 143 -6.13 -14.94 -7.20
C ARG A 143 -6.06 -13.52 -7.78
N VAL A 144 -5.88 -13.43 -9.09
CA VAL A 144 -5.86 -12.19 -9.86
C VAL A 144 -6.94 -12.33 -10.93
N GLY A 145 -7.87 -11.38 -10.99
CA GLY A 145 -8.93 -11.29 -11.99
C GLY A 145 -9.41 -9.85 -12.08
N ASP A 146 -10.13 -9.52 -13.15
CA ASP A 146 -10.63 -8.16 -13.39
C ASP A 146 -11.91 -7.85 -12.60
N GLU A 147 -12.53 -8.87 -12.00
CA GLU A 147 -13.70 -8.74 -11.12
C GLU A 147 -13.28 -8.55 -9.64
N PRO A 148 -13.90 -7.62 -8.90
CA PRO A 148 -13.71 -7.52 -7.45
C PRO A 148 -14.15 -8.82 -6.75
N ALA A 149 -13.32 -9.33 -5.85
CA ALA A 149 -13.65 -10.44 -4.95
C ALA A 149 -14.38 -9.96 -3.68
#